data_AF-A0ABD1QUW4-F1
#
_entry.id   AF-A0ABD1QUW4-F1
#
_cell.length_a   1.000
_cell.length_b   1.000
_cell.length_c   1.000
_cell.angle_alpha   90.00
_cell.angle_beta   90.00
_cell.angle_gamma   90.00
#
_symmetry.space_group_name_H-M   'P 1'
#
loop_
_entity.id
_entity.type
_entity.pdbx_description
1 polymer ?
#
loop_
_entity_poly.entity_id
_entity_poly.type
_entity_poly.pdbx_seq_one_letter_code
_entity_poly.pdbx_strand_id
1 'polypeptide(L)'
;MDKCCSCLGALQHGRRVHALVIKASFVSDVFVGSSVIVMYANYANMEDAERYFEWMEEKDIVCCWNALISGYGMNGYGNDAIDLFMKMKSSGLIPDESTLVSILFACSHAGLVDQGLEIFLSYG
;
A
#
# COMPACT_ATOMS: atom_id res chain seq x y z
N MET A 1 -24.98 -10.60 -7.34
CA MET A 1 -24.64 -9.47 -8.25
C MET A 1 -24.44 -8.19 -7.41
N ASP A 2 -23.92 -8.32 -6.18
CA ASP A 2 -24.12 -7.32 -5.11
C ASP A 2 -22.82 -6.66 -4.62
N LYS A 3 -21.69 -7.05 -5.21
CA LYS A 3 -20.36 -6.54 -4.87
C LYS A 3 -19.98 -5.25 -5.63
N CYS A 4 -20.72 -4.87 -6.67
CA CYS A 4 -20.40 -3.68 -7.49
C CYS A 4 -20.96 -2.37 -6.89
N CYS A 5 -22.22 -2.36 -6.42
CA CYS A 5 -22.84 -1.14 -5.90
C CYS A 5 -22.27 -0.70 -4.54
N SER A 6 -21.96 -1.66 -3.67
CA SER A 6 -21.38 -1.40 -2.35
C SER A 6 -19.95 -0.87 -2.42
N CYS A 7 -19.11 -1.45 -3.29
CA CYS A 7 -17.75 -0.96 -3.55
C CYS A 7 -17.75 0.43 -4.20
N LEU A 8 -18.67 0.71 -5.13
CA LEU A 8 -18.79 2.02 -5.76
C LEU A 8 -19.19 3.11 -4.75
N GLY A 9 -20.14 2.81 -3.85
CA GLY A 9 -20.53 3.71 -2.77
C GLY A 9 -19.38 3.99 -1.80
N ALA A 10 -18.63 2.96 -1.42
CA ALA A 10 -17.49 3.10 -0.53
C ALA A 10 -16.34 3.89 -1.16
N LEU A 11 -16.03 3.67 -2.44
CA LEU A 11 -15.06 4.48 -3.19
C LEU A 11 -15.50 5.95 -3.30
N GLN A 12 -16.79 6.21 -3.52
CA GLN A 12 -17.31 7.57 -3.56
C GLN A 12 -17.16 8.27 -2.20
N HIS A 13 -17.41 7.56 -1.09
CA HIS A 13 -17.11 8.06 0.24
C HIS A 13 -15.61 8.27 0.46
N GLY A 14 -14.77 7.34 0.02
CA GLY A 14 -13.31 7.45 0.05
C GLY A 14 -12.78 8.69 -0.65
N ARG A 15 -13.29 9.00 -1.84
CA ARG A 15 -12.96 10.24 -2.57
C ARG A 15 -13.38 11.50 -1.83
N ARG A 16 -14.50 11.46 -1.10
CA ARG A 16 -14.92 12.59 -0.24
C ARG A 16 -13.99 12.76 0.96
N VAL A 17 -13.56 11.66 1.58
CA VAL A 17 -12.57 11.68 2.68
C VAL A 17 -11.24 12.23 2.17
N HIS A 18 -10.75 11.74 1.03
CA HIS A 18 -9.55 12.27 0.38
C HIS A 18 -9.68 13.79 0.14
N ALA A 19 -10.76 14.25 -0.49
CA ALA A 19 -10.98 15.68 -0.70
C ALA A 19 -11.02 16.50 0.60
N LEU A 20 -11.51 15.92 1.71
CA LEU A 20 -11.50 16.55 3.03
C LEU A 20 -10.08 16.63 3.60
N VAL A 21 -9.26 15.58 3.47
CA VAL A 21 -7.85 15.56 3.89
C VAL A 21 -7.07 16.68 3.21
N ILE A 22 -7.28 16.87 1.90
CA ILE A 22 -6.71 17.99 1.14
C ILE A 22 -7.15 19.33 1.71
N LYS A 23 -8.46 19.55 1.84
CA LYS A 23 -9.02 20.83 2.33
C LYS A 23 -8.60 21.17 3.75
N ALA A 24 -8.44 20.17 4.59
CA ALA A 24 -8.06 20.33 5.99
C ALA A 24 -6.54 20.40 6.19
N SER A 25 -5.74 20.37 5.11
CA SER A 25 -4.26 20.42 5.15
C SER A 25 -3.63 19.27 5.96
N PHE A 26 -4.29 18.11 6.03
CA PHE A 26 -3.75 16.89 6.65
C PHE A 26 -2.95 16.03 5.68
N VAL A 27 -2.55 16.59 4.54
CA VAL A 27 -1.83 15.88 3.46
C VAL A 27 -0.46 15.39 3.93
N SER A 28 0.17 16.15 4.81
CA SER A 28 1.44 15.81 5.45
C SER A 28 1.29 14.88 6.65
N ASP A 29 0.07 14.54 7.07
CA ASP A 29 -0.13 13.57 8.14
C ASP A 29 -0.04 12.16 7.57
N VAL A 30 0.94 11.43 8.05
CA VAL A 30 1.37 10.14 7.50
C VAL A 30 0.43 9.01 7.89
N PHE A 31 -0.20 9.10 9.06
CA PHE A 31 -1.21 8.15 9.50
C PHE A 31 -2.51 8.35 8.72
N VAL A 32 -2.85 9.61 8.42
CA VAL A 32 -3.96 9.92 7.52
C VAL A 32 -3.63 9.42 6.12
N GLY A 33 -2.42 9.65 5.64
CA GLY A 33 -1.98 9.24 4.31
C GLY A 33 -2.00 7.72 4.12
N SER A 34 -1.47 6.95 5.07
CA SER A 34 -1.51 5.49 5.02
C SER A 34 -2.94 4.96 5.07
N SER A 35 -3.83 5.58 5.85
CA SER A 35 -5.26 5.22 5.90
C SER A 35 -5.97 5.45 4.57
N VAL A 36 -5.64 6.54 3.84
CA VAL A 36 -6.19 6.81 2.50
C VAL A 36 -5.71 5.77 1.49
N ILE A 37 -4.43 5.39 1.52
CA ILE A 37 -3.86 4.33 0.67
C ILE A 37 -4.57 2.98 0.93
N VAL A 38 -4.69 2.58 2.20
CA VAL A 38 -5.38 1.34 2.60
C VAL A 38 -6.84 1.35 2.12
N MET A 39 -7.53 2.49 2.22
CA MET A 39 -8.91 2.62 1.77
C MET A 39 -9.04 2.36 0.27
N TYR A 40 -8.17 2.94 -0.57
CA TYR A 40 -8.19 2.67 -2.01
C TYR A 40 -7.82 1.21 -2.35
N ALA A 41 -6.81 0.66 -1.67
CA ALA A 41 -6.37 -0.71 -1.85
C ALA A 41 -7.44 -1.76 -1.52
N ASN A 42 -8.23 -1.53 -0.45
CA ASN A 42 -9.34 -2.41 -0.05
C ASN A 42 -10.44 -2.55 -1.11
N TYR A 43 -10.52 -1.61 -2.05
CA TYR A 43 -11.48 -1.63 -3.16
C TYR A 43 -10.80 -1.89 -4.51
N ALA A 44 -9.61 -2.49 -4.50
CA ALA A 44 -8.83 -2.85 -5.68
C ALA A 44 -8.50 -1.66 -6.61
N ASN A 45 -8.52 -0.43 -6.08
CA ASN A 45 -8.22 0.77 -6.83
C ASN A 45 -6.79 1.24 -6.54
N MET A 46 -5.82 0.43 -6.96
CA MET A 46 -4.40 0.70 -6.73
C MET A 46 -3.91 1.95 -7.48
N GLU A 47 -4.52 2.29 -8.62
CA GLU A 47 -4.19 3.50 -9.38
C GLU A 47 -4.42 4.77 -8.55
N ASP A 48 -5.58 4.90 -7.89
CA ASP A 48 -5.84 6.05 -7.03
C ASP A 48 -4.99 6.01 -5.73
N ALA A 49 -4.63 4.81 -5.25
CA ALA A 49 -3.75 4.63 -4.09
C ALA A 49 -2.32 5.14 -4.38
N GLU A 50 -1.76 4.76 -5.52
CA GLU A 50 -0.44 5.21 -5.98
C GLU A 50 -0.41 6.71 -6.26
N ARG A 51 -1.42 7.23 -6.95
CA ARG A 51 -1.53 8.68 -7.20
C ARG A 51 -1.52 9.48 -5.91
N TYR A 52 -2.23 9.01 -4.89
CA TYR A 52 -2.21 9.66 -3.58
C TYR A 52 -0.82 9.60 -2.96
N PHE A 53 -0.17 8.43 -2.97
CA PHE A 53 1.19 8.27 -2.46
C PHE A 53 2.20 9.19 -3.18
N GLU A 54 2.12 9.31 -4.51
CA GLU A 54 2.95 10.22 -5.30
C GLU A 54 2.74 11.70 -4.94
N TRP A 55 1.53 12.06 -4.51
CA TRP A 55 1.18 13.42 -4.14
C TRP A 55 1.61 13.80 -2.71
N MET A 56 1.85 12.82 -1.82
CA MET A 56 2.34 13.09 -0.47
C MET A 56 3.73 13.77 -0.50
N GLU A 57 3.92 14.83 0.29
CA GLU A 57 5.21 15.52 0.39
C GLU A 57 6.24 14.67 1.14
N GLU A 58 5.84 13.96 2.19
CA GLU A 58 6.68 13.04 2.96
C GLU A 58 6.46 11.59 2.51
N LYS A 59 7.35 11.08 1.66
CA LYS A 59 7.37 9.66 1.20
C LYS A 59 8.39 8.81 1.97
N ASP A 60 9.08 9.43 2.92
CA ASP A 60 10.27 8.92 3.59
C ASP A 60 9.88 8.00 4.77
N ILE A 61 8.63 7.52 4.79
CA ILE A 61 8.07 6.86 5.97
C ILE A 61 7.53 5.49 5.59
N VAL A 62 8.09 4.50 6.30
CA VAL A 62 7.83 3.06 6.15
C VAL A 62 6.33 2.73 6.13
N CYS A 63 5.51 3.44 6.91
CA CYS A 63 4.06 3.18 7.02
C CYS A 63 3.31 3.26 5.68
N CYS A 64 3.61 4.24 4.82
CA CYS A 64 2.93 4.40 3.53
C CYS A 64 3.38 3.35 2.50
N TRP A 65 4.65 2.95 2.54
CA TRP A 65 5.17 1.84 1.73
C TRP A 65 4.52 0.51 2.14
N ASN A 66 4.40 0.25 3.44
CA ASN A 66 3.73 -0.95 3.95
C ASN A 66 2.27 -1.01 3.52
N ALA A 67 1.58 0.13 3.50
CA ALA A 67 0.20 0.22 3.01
C ALA A 67 0.11 -0.16 1.51
N LEU A 68 1.01 0.35 0.67
CA LEU A 68 1.05 -0.01 -0.75
C LEU A 68 1.42 -1.48 -0.98
N ILE A 69 2.49 -1.97 -0.34
CA ILE A 69 2.97 -3.36 -0.48
C ILE A 69 1.87 -4.35 -0.06
N SER A 70 1.21 -4.08 1.07
CA SER A 70 0.09 -4.90 1.54
C SER A 70 -1.09 -4.84 0.57
N GLY A 71 -1.40 -3.64 0.06
CA GLY A 71 -2.47 -3.43 -0.92
C GLY A 71 -2.25 -4.21 -2.21
N TYR A 72 -1.04 -4.15 -2.77
CA TYR A 72 -0.65 -4.93 -3.94
C TYR A 72 -0.72 -6.44 -3.67
N GLY A 73 -0.20 -6.90 -2.52
CA GLY A 73 -0.30 -8.29 -2.09
C GLY A 73 -1.74 -8.80 -1.97
N MET A 74 -2.64 -8.03 -1.33
CA MET A 74 -4.06 -8.39 -1.15
C MET A 74 -4.84 -8.46 -2.47
N ASN A 75 -4.40 -7.72 -3.50
CA ASN A 75 -5.05 -7.67 -4.81
C ASN A 75 -4.43 -8.63 -5.83
N GLY A 76 -3.51 -9.51 -5.42
CA GLY A 76 -2.93 -10.55 -6.28
C GLY A 76 -1.74 -10.08 -7.12
N TYR A 77 -1.23 -8.88 -6.87
CA TYR A 77 -0.15 -8.25 -7.62
C TYR A 77 1.19 -8.40 -6.87
N GLY A 78 1.61 -9.65 -6.66
CA GLY A 78 2.79 -9.95 -5.82
C GLY A 78 4.11 -9.42 -6.38
N ASN A 79 4.31 -9.45 -7.70
CA ASN A 79 5.52 -8.90 -8.32
C ASN A 79 5.61 -7.38 -8.10
N ASP A 80 4.51 -6.66 -8.29
CA ASP A 80 4.45 -5.20 -8.06
C ASP A 80 4.72 -4.86 -6.58
N ALA A 81 4.27 -5.70 -5.64
CA ALA A 81 4.60 -5.58 -4.23
C ALA A 81 6.12 -5.74 -3.96
N ILE A 82 6.78 -6.67 -4.64
CA ILE A 82 8.25 -6.85 -4.57
C ILE A 82 8.97 -5.65 -5.17
N ASP A 83 8.53 -5.16 -6.32
CA ASP A 83 9.13 -3.98 -6.96
C ASP A 83 9.03 -2.75 -6.05
N LEU A 84 7.90 -2.56 -5.37
CA LEU A 84 7.73 -1.51 -4.37
C LEU A 84 8.64 -1.71 -3.15
N PHE A 85 8.78 -2.93 -2.65
CA PHE A 85 9.71 -3.23 -1.56
C PHE A 85 11.16 -2.90 -1.94
N MET A 86 11.57 -3.26 -3.16
CA MET A 86 12.90 -2.94 -3.67
C MET A 86 13.09 -1.43 -3.86
N LYS A 87 12.06 -0.73 -4.34
CA LYS A 87 12.06 0.74 -4.47
C LYS A 87 12.17 1.42 -3.10
N MET A 88 11.44 0.95 -2.09
CA MET A 88 11.56 1.42 -0.70
C MET A 88 13.00 1.32 -0.20
N LYS A 89 13.63 0.14 -0.38
CA LYS A 89 15.04 -0.09 -0.01
C LYS A 89 15.99 0.84 -0.75
N SER A 90 15.80 1.01 -2.07
CA SER A 90 16.63 1.90 -2.88
C SER A 90 16.50 3.38 -2.48
N SER A 91 15.38 3.75 -1.83
CA SER A 91 15.15 5.08 -1.28
C SER A 91 15.83 5.30 0.08
N GLY A 92 16.62 4.34 0.56
CA GLY A 92 17.36 4.42 1.83
C GLY A 92 16.52 4.09 3.06
N LEU A 93 15.28 3.66 2.89
CA LEU A 93 14.42 3.26 4.00
C LEU A 93 14.73 1.83 4.44
N ILE A 94 14.78 1.63 5.75
CA ILE A 94 15.02 0.33 6.37
C ILE A 94 13.68 -0.35 6.57
N PRO A 95 13.45 -1.54 5.96
CA PRO A 95 12.27 -2.35 6.25
C PRO A 95 12.16 -2.68 7.73
N ASP A 96 10.96 -2.54 8.28
CA ASP A 96 10.62 -2.97 9.63
C ASP A 96 9.91 -4.34 9.63
N GLU A 97 9.59 -4.86 10.82
CA GLU A 97 8.87 -6.12 10.97
C GLU A 97 7.54 -6.14 10.21
N SER A 98 6.83 -5.00 10.19
CA SER A 98 5.58 -4.88 9.44
C SER A 98 5.81 -4.98 7.93
N THR A 99 6.90 -4.40 7.43
CA THR A 99 7.31 -4.49 6.02
C THR A 99 7.54 -5.95 5.62
N LEU A 100 8.24 -6.71 6.47
CA LEU A 100 8.51 -8.13 6.24
C LEU A 100 7.22 -8.96 6.22
N VAL A 101 6.31 -8.70 7.16
CA VAL A 101 4.99 -9.38 7.18
C VAL A 101 4.21 -9.06 5.90
N SER A 102 4.18 -7.79 5.47
CA SER A 102 3.47 -7.35 4.26
C SER A 102 4.02 -8.02 3.00
N ILE A 103 5.35 -8.07 2.83
CA ILE A 103 5.95 -8.65 1.63
C ILE A 103 5.85 -10.18 1.61
N LEU A 104 6.02 -10.86 2.74
CA LEU A 104 5.84 -12.31 2.83
C LEU A 104 4.39 -12.71 2.59
N PHE A 105 3.44 -11.90 3.07
CA PHE A 105 2.02 -12.07 2.75
C PHE A 105 1.77 -11.95 1.23
N ALA A 106 2.33 -10.92 0.58
CA ALA A 106 2.22 -10.73 -0.86
C ALA A 106 2.81 -11.92 -1.65
N CYS A 107 4.00 -12.38 -1.27
CA CYS A 107 4.64 -13.54 -1.89
C CYS A 107 3.81 -14.81 -1.73
N SER A 108 3.28 -15.05 -0.52
CA SER A 108 2.41 -16.19 -0.24
C SER A 108 1.14 -16.16 -1.09
N HIS A 109 0.49 -15.00 -1.20
CA HIS A 109 -0.74 -14.86 -1.97
C HIS A 109 -0.53 -15.01 -3.48
N ALA A 110 0.62 -14.57 -4.00
CA ALA A 110 0.96 -14.65 -5.41
C ALA A 110 1.69 -15.96 -5.81
N GLY A 111 1.96 -16.86 -4.86
CA GLY A 111 2.69 -18.11 -5.11
C GLY A 111 4.20 -17.92 -5.35
N LEU A 112 4.76 -16.77 -4.97
CA LEU A 112 6.15 -16.37 -5.15
C LEU A 112 7.03 -16.88 -4.00
N VAL A 113 6.96 -18.18 -3.72
CA VAL A 113 7.57 -18.81 -2.54
C VAL A 113 9.09 -18.63 -2.50
N ASP A 114 9.77 -18.82 -3.64
CA ASP A 114 11.24 -18.72 -3.72
C ASP A 114 11.72 -17.30 -3.40
N GLN A 115 11.02 -16.29 -3.91
CA GLN A 115 11.33 -14.87 -3.67
C GLN A 115 11.03 -14.47 -2.21
N GLY A 116 9.90 -14.96 -1.67
CA GLY A 116 9.58 -14.78 -0.25
C GLY A 116 10.65 -15.39 0.66
N LEU A 117 11.16 -16.57 0.30
CA LEU A 117 12.23 -17.25 1.05
C LEU A 117 13.56 -16.48 0.96
N GLU A 118 13.94 -16.00 -0.22
CA GLU A 118 15.13 -15.17 -0.40
C GLU A 118 15.07 -13.91 0.47
N ILE A 119 13.92 -13.22 0.47
CA ILE A 119 13.69 -12.05 1.31
C ILE A 119 13.81 -12.44 2.80
N PHE A 120 13.13 -13.49 3.25
CA PHE A 120 13.19 -13.93 4.64
C PHE A 120 14.63 -14.22 5.11
N LEU A 121 15.41 -14.95 4.31
CA LEU A 121 16.81 -15.29 4.64
C LEU A 121 17.75 -14.08 4.65
N SER A 122 17.38 -12.98 3.99
CA SER A 122 18.17 -11.74 4.02
C SER A 122 17.92 -10.88 5.27
N TYR A 123 16.88 -11.18 6.07
CA TYR A 123 16.48 -10.41 7.26
C TYR A 123 16.31 -11.23 8.55
N GLY A 124 16.28 -12.57 8.48
CA GLY A 124 16.26 -13.48 9.64
C GLY A 124 17.65 -13.95 10.04
#